data_AF-A0A800LY64-F1
#
_entry.id   AF-A0A800LY64-F1
#
_cell.length_a   1.000
_cell.length_b   1.000
_cell.length_c   1.000
_cell.angle_alpha   90.00
_cell.angle_beta   90.00
_cell.angle_gamma   90.00
#
_symmetry.space_group_name_H-M   'P 1'
#
loop_
_entity.id
_entity.type
_entity.pdbx_description
1 polymer ?
#
loop_
_entity_poly.entity_id
_entity_poly.type
_entity_poly.pdbx_seq_one_letter_code
_entity_poly.pdbx_strand_id
1 'polypeptide(L)'
;MNKHTDSTQTQLAAACILLSVADADEILEEQELITIAEILKEFFSIDESSVKSLMQNAHEEWKNSTGLFQFGTQLNQNFSHDDKLDFISCVFEVAYADGELHYLEHHTVKKIANILYLDKNELISAKAEIESYLD
;
A
#
# COMPACT_ATOMS: atom_id res chain seq x y z
N MET A 1 -10.53 -8.71 14.78
CA MET A 1 -10.71 -8.48 13.33
C MET A 1 -11.86 -9.33 12.82
N ASN A 2 -12.96 -8.68 12.42
CA ASN A 2 -14.00 -9.35 11.64
C ASN A 2 -13.40 -9.61 10.26
N LYS A 3 -13.09 -10.88 9.96
CA LYS A 3 -12.60 -11.34 8.66
C LYS A 3 -13.72 -11.22 7.63
N HIS A 4 -14.02 -10.00 7.19
CA HIS A 4 -14.69 -9.81 5.91
C HIS A 4 -13.72 -10.34 4.86
N THR A 5 -14.14 -11.32 4.07
CA THR A 5 -13.38 -11.74 2.90
C THR A 5 -13.30 -10.54 1.97
N ASP A 6 -12.19 -9.82 2.00
CA ASP A 6 -11.98 -8.68 1.12
C ASP A 6 -12.16 -9.12 -0.33
N SER A 7 -12.91 -8.33 -1.08
CA SER A 7 -13.16 -8.66 -2.48
C SER A 7 -11.85 -8.62 -3.26
N THR A 8 -11.76 -9.41 -4.34
CA THR A 8 -10.60 -9.37 -5.25
C THR A 8 -10.34 -7.96 -5.78
N GLN A 9 -11.37 -7.11 -5.89
CA GLN A 9 -11.23 -5.69 -6.25
C GLN A 9 -10.55 -4.85 -5.16
N THR A 10 -10.82 -5.14 -3.89
CA THR A 10 -10.16 -4.47 -2.75
C THR A 10 -8.69 -4.87 -2.68
N GLN A 11 -8.40 -6.16 -2.84
CA GLN A 11 -7.03 -6.67 -2.94
C GLN A 11 -6.27 -6.02 -4.10
N LEU A 12 -6.90 -5.91 -5.27
CA LEU A 12 -6.31 -5.26 -6.45
C LEU A 12 -6.05 -3.77 -6.20
N ALA A 13 -7.01 -3.06 -5.60
CA ALA A 13 -6.84 -1.65 -5.26
C ALA A 13 -5.71 -1.43 -4.25
N ALA A 14 -5.60 -2.28 -3.23
CA ALA A 14 -4.51 -2.23 -2.26
C ALA A 14 -3.15 -2.45 -2.95
N ALA A 15 -3.05 -3.49 -3.78
CA ALA A 15 -1.84 -3.77 -4.55
C ALA A 15 -1.44 -2.61 -5.47
N CYS A 16 -2.40 -1.98 -6.17
CA CYS A 16 -2.13 -0.80 -6.99
C CYS A 16 -1.67 0.42 -6.18
N ILE A 17 -2.19 0.62 -4.96
CA ILE A 17 -1.72 1.69 -4.08
C ILE A 17 -0.29 1.42 -3.60
N LEU A 18 0.03 0.18 -3.21
CA LEU A 18 1.39 -0.16 -2.80
C LEU A 18 2.39 -0.04 -3.97
N LEU A 19 2.01 -0.48 -5.16
CA LEU A 19 2.82 -0.28 -6.37
C LEU A 19 3.03 1.20 -6.69
N SER A 20 2.04 2.05 -6.42
CA SER A 20 2.17 3.47 -6.74
C SER A 20 3.18 4.24 -5.89
N VAL A 21 3.47 3.76 -4.67
CA VAL A 21 4.52 4.35 -3.84
C VAL A 21 5.90 3.87 -4.26
N ALA A 22 6.03 2.58 -4.60
CA ALA A 22 7.26 2.02 -5.16
C ALA A 22 7.60 2.62 -6.54
N ASP A 23 6.59 2.87 -7.39
CA ASP A 23 6.76 3.47 -8.71
C ASP A 23 6.82 5.01 -8.67
N ALA A 24 6.96 5.64 -7.50
CA ALA A 24 6.79 7.08 -7.33
C ALA A 24 7.87 7.92 -8.03
N ASP A 25 9.07 7.36 -8.22
CA ASP A 25 10.19 7.95 -8.93
C ASP A 25 10.43 7.30 -10.32
N GLU A 26 9.49 6.47 -10.78
CA GLU A 26 9.56 5.67 -12.02
C GLU A 26 10.64 4.57 -12.00
N ILE A 27 11.15 4.18 -10.83
CA ILE A 27 12.12 3.10 -10.64
C ILE A 27 11.52 2.07 -9.69
N LEU A 28 11.03 0.95 -10.24
CA LEU A 28 10.58 -0.19 -9.43
C LEU A 28 11.75 -1.11 -9.10
N GLU A 29 12.05 -1.26 -7.82
CA GLU A 29 13.10 -2.12 -7.30
C GLU A 29 12.58 -3.51 -6.88
N GLU A 30 13.43 -4.53 -6.99
CA GLU A 30 13.06 -5.90 -6.63
C GLU A 30 12.69 -6.03 -5.15
N GLN A 31 13.38 -5.29 -4.27
CA GLN A 31 13.13 -5.31 -2.82
C GLN A 31 11.75 -4.77 -2.47
N GLU A 32 11.28 -3.72 -3.17
CA GLU A 32 9.93 -3.18 -2.99
C GLU A 32 8.88 -4.19 -3.45
N LEU A 33 9.06 -4.82 -4.61
CA LEU A 33 8.13 -5.82 -5.12
C LEU A 33 8.00 -7.04 -4.19
N ILE A 34 9.11 -7.48 -3.59
CA ILE A 34 9.12 -8.54 -2.57
C ILE A 34 8.32 -8.10 -1.35
N THR A 35 8.60 -6.89 -0.84
CA THR A 35 7.93 -6.30 0.33
C THR A 35 6.42 -6.19 0.11
N ILE A 36 6.00 -5.68 -1.07
CA ILE A 36 4.59 -5.60 -1.45
C ILE A 36 3.93 -6.99 -1.44
N ALA A 37 4.60 -8.00 -2.01
CA ALA A 37 4.06 -9.36 -2.05
C ALA A 37 3.88 -9.95 -0.65
N GLU A 38 4.84 -9.75 0.25
CA GLU A 38 4.77 -10.19 1.65
C GLU A 38 3.62 -9.50 2.40
N ILE A 39 3.54 -8.18 2.30
CA ILE A 39 2.44 -7.38 2.86
C ILE A 39 1.09 -7.90 2.38
N LEU A 40 0.90 -8.13 1.08
CA LEU A 40 -0.37 -8.59 0.54
C LEU A 40 -0.75 -9.99 1.03
N LYS A 41 0.23 -10.89 1.20
CA LYS A 41 0.00 -12.23 1.77
C LYS A 41 -0.50 -12.13 3.19
N GLU A 42 0.13 -11.30 4.01
CA GLU A 42 -0.18 -11.17 5.42
C GLU A 42 -1.48 -10.41 5.66
N PHE A 43 -1.60 -9.21 5.06
CA PHE A 43 -2.73 -8.30 5.22
C PHE A 43 -4.05 -8.96 4.81
N PHE A 44 -4.07 -9.69 3.68
CA PHE A 44 -5.27 -10.39 3.19
C PHE A 44 -5.31 -11.88 3.55
N SER A 45 -4.30 -12.41 4.22
CA SER A 45 -4.18 -13.84 4.56
C SER A 45 -4.34 -14.76 3.33
N ILE A 46 -3.68 -14.42 2.23
CA ILE A 46 -3.72 -15.16 0.95
C ILE A 46 -2.39 -15.88 0.65
N ASP A 47 -2.45 -16.95 -0.13
CA ASP A 47 -1.28 -17.76 -0.45
C ASP A 47 -0.39 -17.16 -1.55
N GLU A 48 0.81 -17.72 -1.68
CA GLU A 48 1.82 -17.31 -2.66
C GLU A 48 1.31 -17.26 -4.10
N SER A 49 0.52 -18.26 -4.51
CA SER A 49 0.00 -18.32 -5.88
C SER A 49 -1.04 -17.23 -6.14
N SER A 50 -1.90 -16.97 -5.15
CA SER A 50 -2.88 -15.89 -5.18
C SER A 50 -2.21 -14.52 -5.25
N VAL A 51 -1.16 -14.26 -4.46
CA VAL A 51 -0.41 -13.00 -4.51
C VAL A 51 0.33 -12.82 -5.82
N LYS A 52 0.94 -13.87 -6.36
CA LYS A 52 1.59 -13.77 -7.67
C LYS A 52 0.61 -13.34 -8.76
N SER A 53 -0.58 -13.93 -8.80
CA SER A 53 -1.64 -13.52 -9.74
C SER A 53 -2.15 -12.11 -9.47
N LEU A 54 -2.30 -11.73 -8.19
CA LEU A 54 -2.70 -10.39 -7.80
C LEU A 54 -1.70 -9.33 -8.27
N MET A 55 -0.40 -9.55 -8.03
CA MET A 55 0.67 -8.64 -8.44
C MET A 55 0.72 -8.46 -9.96
N GLN A 56 0.58 -9.55 -10.73
CA GLN A 56 0.51 -9.48 -12.19
C GLN A 56 -0.65 -8.58 -12.66
N ASN A 57 -1.84 -8.80 -12.11
CA ASN A 57 -3.01 -7.98 -12.43
C ASN A 57 -2.84 -6.53 -11.97
N ALA A 58 -2.25 -6.30 -10.80
CA ALA A 58 -2.05 -4.97 -10.23
C ALA A 58 -1.08 -4.12 -11.06
N HIS A 59 -0.01 -4.72 -11.60
CA HIS A 59 0.90 -4.03 -12.52
C HIS A 59 0.19 -3.60 -13.80
N GLU A 60 -0.59 -4.49 -14.42
CA GLU A 60 -1.34 -4.16 -15.62
C GLU A 60 -2.39 -3.09 -15.36
N GLU A 61 -3.13 -3.20 -14.26
CA GLU A 61 -4.16 -2.25 -13.87
C GLU A 61 -3.54 -0.88 -13.51
N TRP A 62 -2.44 -0.84 -12.75
CA TRP A 62 -1.74 0.40 -12.40
C TRP A 62 -1.27 1.14 -13.65
N LYS A 63 -0.63 0.43 -14.58
CA LYS A 63 -0.13 1.00 -15.84
C LYS A 63 -1.23 1.59 -16.73
N ASN A 64 -2.43 1.01 -16.69
CA ASN A 64 -3.58 1.47 -17.47
C ASN A 64 -4.47 2.46 -16.71
N SER A 65 -4.17 2.71 -15.43
CA SER A 65 -4.97 3.57 -14.57
C SER A 65 -4.77 5.05 -14.86
N THR A 66 -5.70 5.88 -14.37
CA THR A 66 -5.60 7.34 -14.42
C THR A 66 -5.04 7.94 -13.12
N GLY A 67 -4.68 7.10 -12.15
CA GLY A 67 -4.08 7.49 -10.88
C GLY A 67 -4.77 6.89 -9.64
N LEU A 68 -4.29 7.31 -8.47
CA LEU A 68 -4.60 6.74 -7.15
C LEU A 68 -6.07 6.79 -6.74
N PHE A 69 -6.81 7.80 -7.20
CA PHE A 69 -8.12 8.14 -6.63
C PHE A 69 -9.13 7.01 -6.76
N GLN A 70 -9.12 6.28 -7.89
CA GLN A 70 -10.03 5.15 -8.10
C GLN A 70 -9.76 4.01 -7.10
N PHE A 71 -8.50 3.71 -6.82
CA PHE A 71 -8.11 2.64 -5.91
C PHE A 71 -8.37 3.04 -4.46
N GLY A 72 -8.01 4.26 -4.06
CA GLY A 72 -8.31 4.74 -2.71
C GLY A 72 -9.81 4.87 -2.45
N THR A 73 -10.63 5.18 -3.46
CA THR A 73 -12.10 5.12 -3.34
C THR A 73 -12.58 3.69 -3.07
N GLN A 74 -12.04 2.70 -3.79
CA GLN A 74 -12.35 1.29 -3.54
C GLN A 74 -11.95 0.87 -2.12
N LEU A 75 -10.77 1.28 -1.64
CA LEU A 75 -10.34 0.99 -0.27
C LEU A 75 -11.24 1.65 0.76
N ASN A 76 -11.59 2.93 0.59
CA ASN A 76 -12.48 3.65 1.50
C ASN A 76 -13.86 3.02 1.68
N GLN A 77 -14.35 2.27 0.69
CA GLN A 77 -15.63 1.58 0.75
C GLN A 77 -15.59 0.28 1.57
N ASN A 78 -14.42 -0.35 1.67
CA ASN A 78 -14.27 -1.69 2.24
C ASN A 78 -13.47 -1.68 3.55
N PHE A 79 -12.51 -0.78 3.69
CA PHE A 79 -11.68 -0.65 4.88
C PHE A 79 -12.38 0.18 5.95
N SER A 80 -12.35 -0.34 7.18
CA SER A 80 -12.63 0.45 8.38
C SER A 80 -11.53 1.50 8.59
N HIS A 81 -11.72 2.38 9.58
CA HIS A 81 -10.68 3.35 9.91
C HIS A 81 -9.38 2.69 10.38
N ASP A 82 -9.51 1.66 11.22
CA ASP A 82 -8.35 0.91 11.73
C ASP A 82 -7.63 0.18 10.58
N ASP A 83 -8.35 -0.42 9.64
CA ASP A 83 -7.73 -1.06 8.47
C ASP A 83 -6.93 -0.05 7.62
N LYS A 84 -7.35 1.22 7.56
CA LYS A 84 -6.61 2.29 6.86
C LYS A 84 -5.36 2.70 7.61
N LEU A 85 -5.38 2.70 8.94
CA LEU A 85 -4.21 2.95 9.78
C LEU A 85 -3.18 1.83 9.65
N ASP A 86 -3.62 0.58 9.64
CA ASP A 86 -2.76 -0.56 9.38
C ASP A 86 -2.18 -0.47 7.96
N PHE A 87 -3.02 -0.18 6.97
CA PHE A 87 -2.60 -0.11 5.58
C PHE A 87 -1.64 1.06 5.28
N ILE A 88 -1.79 2.23 5.92
CA ILE A 88 -0.82 3.32 5.73
C ILE A 88 0.55 2.97 6.30
N SER A 89 0.60 2.12 7.33
CA SER A 89 1.84 1.59 7.88
C SER A 89 2.53 0.65 6.88
N CYS A 90 1.75 -0.23 6.22
CA CYS A 90 2.25 -1.04 5.11
C CYS A 90 2.75 -0.19 3.92
N VAL A 91 2.08 0.93 3.62
CA VAL A 91 2.54 1.85 2.57
C VAL A 91 3.89 2.48 2.93
N PHE A 92 4.12 2.82 4.21
CA PHE A 92 5.44 3.25 4.67
C PHE A 92 6.47 2.14 4.59
N GLU A 93 6.13 0.92 4.98
CA GLU A 93 7.03 -0.24 4.91
C GLU A 93 7.58 -0.45 3.49
N VAL A 94 6.73 -0.34 2.46
CA VAL A 94 7.18 -0.37 1.06
C VAL A 94 8.11 0.81 0.74
N ALA A 95 7.74 2.01 1.16
CA ALA A 95 8.52 3.24 0.92
C ALA A 95 9.85 3.30 1.71
N TYR A 96 10.09 2.36 2.62
CA TYR A 96 11.33 2.22 3.37
C TYR A 96 12.06 0.91 3.01
N ALA A 97 11.61 0.19 1.98
CA ALA A 97 12.10 -1.17 1.69
C ALA A 97 13.61 -1.21 1.37
N ASP A 98 14.18 -0.12 0.87
CA ASP A 98 15.60 0.07 0.60
C ASP A 98 16.37 0.77 1.76
N GLY A 99 15.65 1.19 2.81
CA GLY A 99 16.16 1.86 3.99
C GLY A 99 16.08 3.39 3.97
N GLU A 100 15.65 4.03 2.88
CA GLU A 100 15.54 5.48 2.79
C GLU A 100 14.19 5.93 2.22
N LEU A 101 13.45 6.77 2.96
CA LEU A 101 12.23 7.38 2.41
C LEU A 101 12.57 8.60 1.53
N HIS A 102 12.48 8.44 0.22
CA HIS A 102 12.72 9.50 -0.74
C HIS A 102 11.58 10.55 -0.77
N TYR A 103 11.90 11.74 -1.29
CA TYR A 103 10.95 12.85 -1.34
C TYR A 103 9.70 12.52 -2.18
N LEU A 104 9.85 11.78 -3.29
CA LEU A 104 8.75 11.42 -4.18
C LEU A 104 7.82 10.40 -3.53
N GLU A 105 8.36 9.34 -2.92
CA GLU A 105 7.61 8.38 -2.12
C GLU A 105 6.87 9.07 -0.99
N HIS A 106 7.57 9.87 -0.16
CA HIS A 106 6.94 10.57 0.96
C HIS A 106 5.79 11.48 0.50
N HIS A 107 5.93 12.12 -0.66
CA HIS A 107 4.85 12.88 -1.26
C HIS A 107 3.68 12.00 -1.71
N THR A 108 3.96 10.83 -2.28
CA THR A 108 2.95 9.82 -2.64
C THR A 108 2.23 9.26 -1.40
N VAL A 109 2.94 8.92 -0.34
CA VAL A 109 2.35 8.49 0.94
C VAL A 109 1.38 9.54 1.49
N LYS A 110 1.75 10.83 1.46
CA LYS A 110 0.85 11.92 1.87
C LYS A 110 -0.42 11.99 1.01
N LYS A 111 -0.31 11.76 -0.31
CA LYS A 111 -1.49 11.70 -1.18
C LYS A 111 -2.37 10.53 -0.80
N ILE A 112 -1.80 9.36 -0.56
CA ILE A 112 -2.52 8.16 -0.15
C ILE A 112 -3.26 8.41 1.16
N ALA A 113 -2.60 8.93 2.20
CA ALA A 113 -3.24 9.26 3.48
C ALA A 113 -4.42 10.23 3.31
N ASN A 114 -4.26 11.28 2.51
CA ASN A 114 -5.35 12.22 2.21
C ASN A 114 -6.53 11.53 1.52
N ILE A 115 -6.26 10.64 0.56
CA ILE A 115 -7.32 9.89 -0.14
C ILE A 115 -8.03 8.93 0.82
N LEU A 116 -7.30 8.30 1.75
CA LEU A 116 -7.85 7.40 2.77
C LEU A 116 -8.50 8.14 3.94
N TYR A 117 -8.57 9.47 3.90
CA TYR A 117 -9.14 10.31 4.96
C TYR A 117 -8.44 10.18 6.32
N LEU A 118 -7.13 9.89 6.31
CA LEU A 118 -6.30 9.87 7.51
C LEU A 118 -5.80 11.28 7.82
N ASP A 119 -5.77 11.61 9.10
CA ASP A 119 -5.28 12.90 9.55
C ASP A 119 -3.74 12.94 9.66
N LYS A 120 -3.21 14.16 9.86
CA LYS A 120 -1.78 14.39 9.92
C LYS A 120 -1.11 13.67 11.10
N ASN A 121 -1.77 13.58 12.25
CA ASN A 121 -1.21 12.98 13.45
C ASN A 121 -1.14 11.45 13.29
N GLU A 122 -2.15 10.87 12.66
CA GLU A 122 -2.18 9.44 12.30
C GLU A 122 -1.02 9.10 11.37
N LEU A 123 -0.82 9.93 10.32
CA LEU A 123 0.29 9.75 9.40
C LEU A 123 1.67 9.88 10.09
N ILE A 124 1.83 10.84 11.00
CA ILE A 124 3.08 11.01 11.76
C ILE A 124 3.32 9.80 12.68
N SER A 125 2.26 9.27 13.28
CA SER A 125 2.37 8.13 14.20
C SER A 125 2.78 6.86 13.46
N ALA A 126 2.15 6.57 12.31
CA ALA A 126 2.50 5.44 11.47
C ALA A 126 3.95 5.53 10.96
N LYS A 127 4.38 6.72 10.53
CA LYS A 127 5.77 6.95 10.12
C LYS A 127 6.76 6.67 11.25
N ALA A 128 6.51 7.22 12.44
CA ALA A 128 7.38 7.07 13.59
C ALA A 128 7.46 5.62 14.08
N GLU A 129 6.36 4.87 13.97
CA GLU A 129 6.32 3.45 14.28
C GLU A 129 7.24 2.66 13.34
N ILE A 130 7.09 2.83 12.02
CA ILE A 130 7.95 2.14 11.04
C ILE A 130 9.42 2.53 11.18
N GLU A 131 9.73 3.83 11.36
CA GLU A 131 11.11 4.28 11.59
C GLU A 131 11.74 3.60 12.81
N SER A 132 10.97 3.36 13.88
CA SER A 132 11.49 2.70 15.09
C SER A 132 11.84 1.21 14.91
N TYR A 133 11.32 0.56 13.87
CA TYR A 133 11.68 -0.83 13.52
C TYR A 133 12.90 -0.94 12.60
N LEU A 134 13.36 0.20 12.04
CA LEU A 134 14.52 0.26 11.14
C LEU A 134 15.84 0.57 11.87
N ASP A 135 15.77 1.05 13.13
CA ASP A 135 16.91 1.35 14.03
C ASP A 135 17.41 0.12 14.80
#